data_AF-A0A0L0N6H5-F1
#
_entry.id   AF-A0A0L0N6H5-F1
#
_cell.length_a   1.000
_cell.length_b   1.000
_cell.length_c   1.000
_cell.angle_alpha   90.00
_cell.angle_beta   90.00
_cell.angle_gamma   90.00
#
_symmetry.space_group_name_H-M   'P 1'
#
loop_
_entity.id
_entity.type
_entity.pdbx_description
1 polymer ?
#
loop_
_entity_poly.entity_id
_entity_poly.type
_entity_poly.pdbx_seq_one_letter_code
_entity_poly.pdbx_strand_id
1 'polypeptide(L)'
;MHMTALEVAFSKTPDEVASLVSTLRPAIPAIASHTHSHRARLVKPTVSYDLSAFALSFLPASGEAPLSPAPPAPTAPDPPQGITRGDAYTYHHLRRDVFDRVRAAGLDVGSRYQVPSEHITLGRYLDDADHATPEKRERWVRAVDHVNEWLQTEVWDKADAEFIGEWVVGQEKGLDARDGTLWYGGGRTIMTGEGF
;
A
#
# COMPACT_ATOMS: atom_id res chain seq x y z
N MET A 1 10.19 3.69 -0.93
CA MET A 1 8.91 3.94 -0.22
C MET A 1 7.97 2.78 -0.49
N HIS A 2 7.09 2.41 0.43
CA HIS A 2 6.15 1.29 0.26
C HIS A 2 4.84 1.56 1.00
N MET A 3 3.78 0.86 0.61
CA MET A 3 2.52 0.75 1.36
C MET A 3 2.37 -0.71 1.83
N THR A 4 1.97 -0.92 3.08
CA THR A 4 1.79 -2.27 3.62
C THR A 4 0.40 -2.81 3.32
N ALA A 5 0.32 -3.87 2.52
CA ALA A 5 -0.93 -4.59 2.27
C ALA A 5 -1.39 -5.41 3.49
N LEU A 6 -0.46 -6.09 4.17
CA LEU A 6 -0.73 -6.87 5.38
C LEU A 6 0.54 -6.99 6.25
N GLU A 7 0.43 -6.73 7.54
CA GLU A 7 1.45 -7.09 8.54
C GLU A 7 1.05 -8.44 9.17
N VAL A 8 1.81 -9.51 8.91
CA VAL A 8 1.48 -10.84 9.44
C VAL A 8 1.79 -10.95 10.92
N ALA A 9 2.94 -10.43 11.35
CA ALA A 9 3.39 -10.42 12.73
C ALA A 9 4.38 -9.27 12.97
N PHE A 10 4.50 -8.82 14.23
CA PHE A 10 5.48 -7.84 14.67
C PHE A 10 6.07 -8.20 16.04
N SER A 11 7.23 -7.60 16.37
CA SER A 11 7.92 -7.78 17.66
C SER A 11 8.16 -9.25 18.03
N LYS A 12 8.64 -10.02 17.06
CA LYS A 12 9.01 -11.44 17.18
C LYS A 12 10.52 -11.62 17.16
N THR A 13 11.00 -12.68 17.82
CA THR A 13 12.40 -13.11 17.74
C THR A 13 12.73 -13.60 16.32
N PRO A 14 14.01 -13.60 15.92
CA PRO A 14 14.42 -14.14 14.62
C PRO A 14 13.94 -15.58 14.37
N ASP A 15 13.97 -16.44 15.38
CA ASP A 15 13.53 -17.84 15.27
C ASP A 15 12.01 -17.96 15.08
N GLU A 16 11.22 -17.15 15.79
CA GLU A 16 9.77 -17.07 15.57
C GLU A 16 9.47 -16.58 14.14
N VAL A 17 10.15 -15.54 13.66
CA VAL A 17 9.98 -15.03 12.28
C VAL A 17 10.36 -16.10 11.26
N ALA A 18 11.48 -16.80 11.47
CA ALA A 18 11.91 -17.88 10.58
C ALA A 18 10.89 -19.02 10.52
N SER A 19 10.29 -19.38 11.66
CA SER A 19 9.21 -20.37 11.73
C SER A 19 7.97 -19.92 10.95
N LEU A 20 7.52 -18.68 11.15
CA LEU A 20 6.39 -18.10 10.40
C LEU A 20 6.66 -18.08 8.89
N VAL A 21 7.85 -17.63 8.48
CA VAL A 21 8.25 -17.62 7.07
C VAL A 21 8.27 -19.04 6.49
N SER A 22 8.79 -20.02 7.24
CA SER A 22 8.80 -21.42 6.81
C SER A 22 7.40 -21.95 6.55
N THR A 23 6.45 -21.65 7.44
CA THR A 23 5.04 -22.05 7.29
C THR A 23 4.38 -21.36 6.09
N LEU A 24 4.62 -20.06 5.89
CA LEU A 24 4.00 -19.30 4.79
C LEU A 24 4.62 -19.58 3.42
N ARG A 25 5.88 -20.04 3.37
CA ARG A 25 6.68 -20.17 2.15
C ARG A 25 5.96 -20.82 0.96
N PRO A 26 5.20 -21.93 1.13
CA PRO A 26 4.49 -22.54 0.01
C PRO A 26 3.40 -21.64 -0.61
N ALA A 27 2.79 -20.74 0.19
CA ALA A 27 1.72 -19.85 -0.25
C ALA A 27 2.23 -18.49 -0.77
N ILE A 28 3.49 -18.13 -0.49
CA ILE A 28 4.08 -16.83 -0.87
C ILE A 28 3.91 -16.53 -2.38
N PRO A 29 4.19 -17.44 -3.33
CA PRO A 29 4.04 -17.12 -4.75
C PRO A 29 2.62 -16.72 -5.14
N ALA A 30 1.61 -17.43 -4.62
CA ALA A 30 0.20 -17.14 -4.90
C ALA A 30 -0.27 -15.84 -4.25
N ILE A 31 0.26 -15.49 -3.07
CA ILE A 31 -0.03 -14.23 -2.40
C ILE A 31 0.63 -13.07 -3.13
N ALA A 32 1.93 -13.20 -3.43
CA ALA A 32 2.74 -12.14 -4.03
C ALA A 32 2.20 -11.73 -5.40
N SER A 33 1.81 -12.71 -6.23
CA SER A 33 1.26 -12.48 -7.57
C SER A 33 -0.27 -12.33 -7.61
N HIS A 34 -0.98 -12.23 -6.48
CA HIS A 34 -2.45 -12.14 -6.47
C HIS A 34 -2.98 -10.93 -7.26
N THR A 35 -2.21 -9.83 -7.29
CA THR A 35 -2.54 -8.62 -8.05
C THR A 35 -2.52 -8.81 -9.56
N HIS A 36 -1.89 -9.86 -10.08
CA HIS A 36 -1.87 -10.17 -11.51
C HIS A 36 -3.30 -10.40 -12.05
N SER A 37 -4.12 -11.11 -11.28
CA SER A 37 -5.52 -11.41 -11.62
C SER A 37 -6.54 -10.57 -10.86
N HIS A 38 -6.16 -9.90 -9.77
CA HIS A 38 -7.08 -9.14 -8.93
C HIS A 38 -6.57 -7.70 -8.72
N ARG A 39 -7.04 -6.80 -9.59
CA ARG A 39 -6.45 -5.47 -9.78
C ARG A 39 -7.28 -4.42 -9.07
N ALA A 40 -6.81 -4.00 -7.90
CA ALA A 40 -7.39 -2.91 -7.13
C ALA A 40 -6.78 -1.56 -7.50
N ARG A 41 -7.59 -0.50 -7.42
CA ARG A 41 -7.19 0.88 -7.65
C ARG A 41 -7.24 1.69 -6.36
N LEU A 42 -6.25 2.54 -6.18
CA LEU A 42 -6.16 3.56 -5.16
C LEU A 42 -6.24 4.92 -5.84
N VAL A 43 -6.97 5.87 -5.25
CA VAL A 43 -7.23 7.20 -5.81
C VAL A 43 -7.13 8.26 -4.73
N LYS A 44 -7.21 9.53 -5.15
CA LYS A 44 -7.36 10.70 -4.27
C LYS A 44 -6.26 10.78 -3.19
N PRO A 45 -4.97 10.79 -3.61
CA PRO A 45 -3.86 10.91 -2.68
C PRO A 45 -3.99 12.17 -1.82
N THR A 46 -3.80 12.03 -0.52
CA THR A 46 -3.90 13.12 0.47
C THR A 46 -2.79 12.95 1.50
N VAL A 47 -2.10 14.03 1.86
CA VAL A 47 -1.16 14.05 2.98
C VAL A 47 -1.95 14.07 4.29
N SER A 48 -1.73 13.04 5.11
CA SER A 48 -2.23 12.94 6.48
C SER A 48 -1.07 12.96 7.47
N TYR A 49 -1.33 13.34 8.72
CA TYR A 49 -0.32 13.37 9.76
C TYR A 49 -0.94 13.10 11.14
N ASP A 50 -0.12 12.61 12.06
CA ASP A 50 -0.44 12.45 13.46
C ASP A 50 0.67 13.04 14.34
N LEU A 51 0.79 12.62 15.60
CA LEU A 51 1.83 13.11 16.50
C LEU A 51 3.23 12.50 16.23
N SER A 52 3.32 11.48 15.38
CA SER A 52 4.53 10.68 15.15
C SER A 52 5.08 10.80 13.74
N ALA A 53 4.23 11.07 12.76
CA ALA A 53 4.58 10.97 11.34
C ALA A 53 3.63 11.76 10.44
N PHE A 54 4.03 11.87 9.18
CA PHE A 54 3.15 12.24 8.07
C PHE A 54 3.29 11.24 6.92
N ALA A 55 2.21 11.04 6.18
CA ALA A 55 2.08 10.00 5.18
C ALA A 55 1.20 10.44 4.02
N LEU A 56 1.49 9.92 2.83
CA LEU A 56 0.59 10.00 1.68
C LEU A 56 -0.44 8.88 1.80
N SER A 57 -1.70 9.23 2.02
CA SER A 57 -2.82 8.30 2.14
C SER A 57 -3.65 8.30 0.86
N PHE A 58 -4.31 7.18 0.58
CA PHE A 58 -5.17 6.99 -0.59
C PHE A 58 -6.56 6.51 -0.16
N LEU A 59 -7.52 6.61 -1.06
CA LEU A 59 -8.82 5.96 -0.94
C LEU A 59 -8.92 4.78 -1.90
N PRO A 60 -9.60 3.67 -1.55
CA PRO A 60 -9.97 2.65 -2.52
C PRO A 60 -10.90 3.26 -3.58
N ALA A 61 -10.60 3.02 -4.86
CA ALA A 61 -11.52 3.42 -5.91
C ALA A 61 -12.83 2.62 -5.81
N SER A 62 -13.95 3.33 -5.92
CA SER A 62 -15.32 2.85 -5.92
C SER A 62 -16.21 3.86 -6.66
N GLY A 63 -16.23 3.77 -7.99
CA GLY A 63 -17.01 4.64 -8.88
C GLY A 63 -16.19 5.71 -9.61
N GLU A 64 -14.91 5.85 -9.27
CA GLU A 64 -13.99 6.75 -9.98
C GLU A 64 -13.60 6.19 -11.36
N ALA A 65 -13.62 7.06 -12.37
CA ALA A 65 -13.17 6.74 -13.72
C ALA A 65 -11.68 6.35 -13.72
N PRO A 66 -11.26 5.33 -14.51
CA PRO A 66 -9.86 4.94 -14.62
C PRO A 66 -9.03 6.05 -15.27
N LEU A 67 -7.92 6.42 -14.62
CA LEU A 67 -7.01 7.48 -15.08
C LEU A 67 -5.62 6.96 -15.43
N SER A 68 -5.16 5.88 -14.80
CA SER A 68 -3.82 5.36 -15.07
C SER A 68 -3.75 4.84 -16.51
N PRO A 69 -2.65 5.10 -17.23
CA PRO A 69 -2.45 4.53 -18.54
C PRO A 69 -2.49 3.01 -18.44
N ALA A 70 -3.02 2.38 -19.50
CA ALA A 70 -2.87 0.94 -19.65
C ALA A 70 -1.38 0.60 -19.59
N PRO A 71 -0.99 -0.51 -18.92
CA PRO A 71 0.39 -0.95 -18.94
C PRO A 71 0.85 -1.12 -20.40
N PRO A 72 2.15 -0.93 -20.69
CA PRO A 72 2.71 -1.26 -22.00
C PRO A 72 2.23 -2.66 -22.39
N ALA A 73 1.89 -2.86 -23.68
CA ALA A 73 1.32 -4.12 -24.15
C ALA A 73 2.09 -5.31 -23.54
N PRO A 74 1.42 -6.19 -22.78
CA PRO A 74 2.08 -7.33 -22.17
C PRO A 74 2.86 -8.13 -23.22
N THR A 75 3.97 -8.76 -22.81
CA THR A 75 4.63 -9.76 -23.67
C THR A 75 3.72 -10.93 -24.01
N ALA A 76 2.66 -11.16 -23.22
CA ALA A 76 1.55 -12.07 -23.50
C ALA A 76 0.22 -11.44 -23.08
N PRO A 77 -0.82 -11.41 -23.94
CA PRO A 77 -2.08 -10.76 -23.63
C PRO A 77 -2.74 -11.32 -22.38
N ASP A 78 -3.51 -10.47 -21.68
CA ASP A 78 -4.36 -10.89 -20.55
C ASP A 78 -5.19 -12.10 -20.97
N PRO A 79 -5.33 -13.13 -20.10
CA PRO A 79 -6.22 -14.24 -20.39
C PRO A 79 -7.65 -13.70 -20.59
N PRO A 80 -8.39 -14.19 -21.61
CA PRO A 80 -9.69 -13.63 -21.99
C PRO A 80 -10.77 -13.76 -20.90
N GLN A 81 -10.51 -14.55 -19.85
CA GLN A 81 -11.33 -14.67 -18.63
C GLN A 81 -10.40 -14.77 -17.41
N GLY A 82 -10.84 -14.25 -16.26
CA GLY A 82 -10.16 -14.45 -14.97
C GLY A 82 -9.45 -13.23 -14.38
N ILE A 83 -9.59 -12.02 -14.96
CA ILE A 83 -9.16 -10.77 -14.33
C ILE A 83 -10.34 -10.12 -13.60
N THR A 84 -10.24 -9.99 -12.29
CA THR A 84 -11.16 -9.26 -11.44
C THR A 84 -10.63 -7.83 -11.23
N ARG A 85 -11.40 -6.82 -11.62
CA ARG A 85 -11.01 -5.40 -11.57
C ARG A 85 -12.22 -4.46 -11.54
N GLY A 86 -11.96 -3.18 -11.35
CA GLY A 86 -12.99 -2.14 -11.29
C GLY A 86 -13.69 -2.10 -9.93
N ASP A 87 -14.87 -1.50 -9.86
CA ASP A 87 -15.55 -1.23 -8.59
C ASP A 87 -16.02 -2.49 -7.85
N ALA A 88 -16.13 -3.62 -8.56
CA ALA A 88 -16.41 -4.92 -7.95
C ALA A 88 -15.24 -5.46 -7.10
N TYR A 89 -14.06 -4.83 -7.17
CA TYR A 89 -12.86 -5.27 -6.47
C TYR A 89 -12.00 -4.07 -6.02
N THR A 90 -12.37 -3.53 -4.87
CA THR A 90 -11.64 -2.43 -4.20
C THR A 90 -10.38 -2.95 -3.49
N TYR A 91 -9.50 -2.04 -3.06
CA TYR A 91 -8.30 -2.40 -2.30
C TYR A 91 -8.61 -3.14 -0.98
N HIS A 92 -9.77 -2.91 -0.37
CA HIS A 92 -10.20 -3.68 0.80
C HIS A 92 -10.44 -5.17 0.47
N HIS A 93 -10.92 -5.49 -0.73
CA HIS A 93 -11.03 -6.88 -1.20
C HIS A 93 -9.64 -7.51 -1.33
N LEU A 94 -8.68 -6.79 -1.90
CA LEU A 94 -7.29 -7.24 -1.97
C LEU A 94 -6.72 -7.57 -0.59
N ARG A 95 -6.90 -6.67 0.39
CA ARG A 95 -6.43 -6.92 1.76
C ARG A 95 -7.09 -8.14 2.39
N ARG A 96 -8.41 -8.29 2.24
CA ARG A 96 -9.17 -9.45 2.72
C ARG A 96 -8.64 -10.74 2.10
N ASP A 97 -8.48 -10.77 0.78
CA ASP A 97 -8.02 -11.97 0.08
C ASP A 97 -6.58 -12.35 0.48
N VAL A 98 -5.68 -11.36 0.67
CA VAL A 98 -4.32 -11.60 1.19
C VAL A 98 -4.38 -12.13 2.62
N PHE A 99 -5.24 -11.57 3.47
CA PHE A 99 -5.47 -12.07 4.83
C PHE A 99 -5.96 -13.52 4.81
N ASP A 100 -6.99 -13.83 4.03
CA ASP A 100 -7.57 -15.17 3.93
C ASP A 100 -6.55 -16.19 3.43
N ARG A 101 -5.69 -15.81 2.48
CA ARG A 101 -4.59 -16.67 2.00
C ARG A 101 -3.55 -16.95 3.08
N VAL A 102 -3.19 -15.96 3.91
CA VAL A 102 -2.29 -16.17 5.06
C VAL A 102 -2.93 -17.07 6.11
N ARG A 103 -4.22 -16.88 6.40
CA ARG A 103 -5.00 -17.75 7.30
C ARG A 103 -5.08 -19.19 6.79
N ALA A 104 -5.38 -19.37 5.50
CA ALA A 104 -5.46 -20.67 4.85
C ALA A 104 -4.10 -21.41 4.83
N ALA A 105 -2.99 -20.67 4.84
CA ALA A 105 -1.65 -21.22 5.00
C ALA A 105 -1.31 -21.63 6.46
N GLY A 106 -2.25 -21.49 7.40
CA GLY A 106 -2.11 -21.93 8.78
C GLY A 106 -1.49 -20.90 9.73
N LEU A 107 -1.42 -19.63 9.33
CA LEU A 107 -0.89 -18.56 10.18
C LEU A 107 -1.98 -17.64 10.71
N ASP A 108 -1.93 -17.32 12.00
CA ASP A 108 -2.69 -16.21 12.57
C ASP A 108 -2.04 -14.86 12.16
N VAL A 109 -2.88 -13.87 11.85
CA VAL A 109 -2.45 -12.52 11.54
C VAL A 109 -2.48 -11.69 12.82
N GLY A 110 -1.30 -11.39 13.36
CA GLY A 110 -1.10 -10.55 14.53
C GLY A 110 -0.67 -9.13 14.15
N SER A 111 -1.45 -8.45 13.30
CA SER A 111 -1.16 -7.07 12.87
C SER A 111 -1.30 -6.08 14.02
N ARG A 112 -0.36 -5.13 14.13
CA ARG A 112 -0.42 -4.00 15.08
C ARG A 112 -1.51 -3.01 14.73
N TYR A 113 -1.71 -2.78 13.43
CA TYR A 113 -2.69 -1.85 12.91
C TYR A 113 -3.82 -2.65 12.25
N GLN A 114 -5.00 -2.59 12.87
CA GLN A 114 -6.20 -3.29 12.39
C GLN A 114 -7.02 -2.43 11.44
N VAL A 115 -6.93 -1.10 11.56
CA VAL A 115 -7.64 -0.17 10.68
C VAL A 115 -6.95 -0.17 9.32
N PRO A 116 -7.69 -0.40 8.21
CA PRO A 116 -7.16 -0.23 6.88
C PRO A 116 -6.70 1.22 6.73
N SER A 117 -5.41 1.39 6.49
CA SER A 117 -4.87 2.68 6.10
C SER A 117 -3.96 2.46 4.91
N GLU A 118 -4.45 2.91 3.77
CA GLU A 118 -3.76 2.90 2.49
C GLU A 118 -2.74 4.02 2.46
N HIS A 119 -1.62 3.89 3.18
CA HIS A 119 -0.64 4.97 3.28
C HIS A 119 0.80 4.55 2.98
N ILE A 120 1.56 5.53 2.49
CA ILE A 120 3.01 5.52 2.37
C ILE A 120 3.55 6.53 3.37
N THR A 121 4.32 6.08 4.37
CA THR A 121 5.00 7.00 5.29
C THR A 121 6.01 7.85 4.52
N LEU A 122 5.88 9.17 4.63
CA LEU A 122 6.79 10.14 3.99
C LEU A 122 7.89 10.59 4.96
N GLY A 123 7.57 10.71 6.24
CA GLY A 123 8.53 11.10 7.27
C GLY A 123 8.05 10.82 8.69
N ARG A 124 9.00 10.86 9.62
CA ARG A 124 8.80 10.72 11.08
C ARG A 124 9.30 11.98 11.75
N TYR A 125 8.59 12.43 12.79
CA TYR A 125 9.11 13.50 13.65
C TYR A 125 10.17 12.93 14.57
N LEU A 126 11.31 13.62 14.68
CA LEU A 126 12.42 13.23 15.57
C LEU A 126 12.27 13.83 16.96
N ASP A 127 11.83 15.09 17.00
CA ASP A 127 11.53 15.85 18.19
C ASP A 127 10.33 16.79 17.92
N ASP A 128 10.00 17.60 18.91
CA ASP A 128 8.88 18.55 18.85
C ASP A 128 9.33 19.98 18.48
N ALA A 129 10.58 20.21 18.09
CA ALA A 129 11.11 21.55 17.87
C ALA A 129 10.33 22.33 16.79
N ASP A 130 9.88 21.63 15.74
CA ASP A 130 9.05 22.17 14.65
C ASP A 130 7.57 22.30 15.00
N HIS A 131 7.15 21.80 16.17
CA HIS A 131 5.77 21.82 16.68
C HIS A 131 5.66 22.46 18.07
N ALA A 132 6.73 23.09 18.56
CA ALA A 132 6.87 23.54 19.95
C ALA A 132 5.92 24.68 20.34
N THR A 133 5.48 25.51 19.38
CA THR A 133 4.57 26.63 19.64
C THR A 133 3.29 26.52 18.79
N PRO A 134 2.18 27.16 19.22
CA PRO A 134 0.97 27.22 18.41
C PRO A 134 1.21 27.72 16.98
N GLU A 135 2.05 28.74 16.79
CA GLU A 135 2.34 29.34 15.48
C GLU A 135 3.12 28.38 14.57
N LYS A 136 4.05 27.61 15.16
CA LYS A 136 4.79 26.58 14.42
C LYS A 136 3.86 25.44 13.96
N ARG A 137 2.96 24.99 14.85
CA ARG A 137 1.93 23.98 14.51
C ARG A 137 0.98 24.48 13.44
N GLU A 138 0.48 25.71 13.57
CA GLU A 138 -0.39 26.32 12.56
C GLU A 138 0.28 26.39 11.19
N ARG A 139 1.56 26.81 11.15
CA ARG A 139 2.33 26.82 9.90
C ARG A 139 2.46 25.43 9.28
N TRP A 140 2.70 24.40 10.08
CA TRP A 140 2.73 23.02 9.61
C TRP A 140 1.39 22.58 9.02
N VAL A 141 0.29 22.80 9.75
CA VAL A 141 -1.08 22.47 9.29
C VAL A 141 -1.36 23.16 7.96
N ARG A 142 -1.10 24.47 7.86
CA ARG A 142 -1.30 25.24 6.62
C ARG A 142 -0.47 24.72 5.46
N ALA A 143 0.75 24.27 5.70
CA ALA A 143 1.60 23.69 4.66
C ALA A 143 1.01 22.37 4.14
N VAL A 144 0.50 21.51 5.04
CA VAL A 144 -0.20 20.28 4.65
C VAL A 144 -1.48 20.59 3.88
N ASP A 145 -2.29 21.54 4.36
CA ASP A 145 -3.52 21.95 3.69
C ASP A 145 -3.26 22.47 2.28
N HIS A 146 -2.21 23.28 2.09
CA HIS A 146 -1.82 23.79 0.77
C HIS A 146 -1.42 22.66 -0.19
N VAL A 147 -0.67 21.66 0.30
CA VAL A 147 -0.31 20.48 -0.50
C VAL A 147 -1.55 19.66 -0.85
N ASN A 148 -2.49 19.50 0.09
CA ASN A 148 -3.72 18.76 -0.14
C ASN A 148 -4.67 19.47 -1.11
N GLU A 149 -4.75 20.80 -1.05
CA GLU A 149 -5.48 21.60 -2.03
C GLU A 149 -4.88 21.41 -3.43
N TRP A 150 -3.55 21.48 -3.56
CA TRP A 150 -2.87 21.20 -4.82
C TRP A 150 -3.12 19.78 -5.35
N LEU A 151 -3.03 18.76 -4.49
CA LEU A 151 -3.35 17.37 -4.87
C LEU A 151 -4.79 17.25 -5.38
N GLN A 152 -5.73 17.89 -4.71
CA GLN A 152 -7.13 17.86 -5.08
C GLN A 152 -7.41 18.57 -6.42
N THR A 153 -6.82 19.75 -6.65
CA THR A 153 -7.12 20.55 -7.86
C THR A 153 -6.35 20.07 -9.08
N GLU A 154 -5.10 19.63 -8.90
CA GLU A 154 -4.18 19.34 -10.01
C GLU A 154 -3.96 17.85 -10.27
N VAL A 155 -4.25 16.95 -9.30
CA VAL A 155 -3.80 15.54 -9.38
C VAL A 155 -4.95 14.53 -9.35
N TRP A 156 -5.98 14.69 -8.52
CA TRP A 156 -6.97 13.64 -8.25
C TRP A 156 -7.68 13.08 -9.49
N ASP A 157 -8.25 13.96 -10.31
CA ASP A 157 -9.16 13.59 -11.40
C ASP A 157 -8.71 14.12 -12.78
N LYS A 158 -7.39 14.30 -12.96
CA LYS A 158 -6.80 14.89 -14.17
C LYS A 158 -6.07 13.85 -15.00
N ALA A 159 -6.72 13.37 -16.07
CA ALA A 159 -6.13 12.36 -16.98
C ALA A 159 -4.90 12.87 -17.76
N ASP A 160 -4.84 14.18 -18.04
CA ASP A 160 -3.77 14.80 -18.83
C ASP A 160 -2.76 15.59 -17.97
N ALA A 161 -2.79 15.44 -16.65
CA ALA A 161 -1.85 16.11 -15.76
C ALA A 161 -0.46 15.46 -15.78
N GLU A 162 0.55 16.22 -15.33
CA GLU A 162 1.90 15.70 -15.11
C GLU A 162 1.92 14.52 -14.11
N PHE A 163 1.04 14.57 -13.11
CA PHE A 163 0.89 13.54 -12.10
C PHE A 163 -0.52 12.95 -12.13
N ILE A 164 -0.61 11.62 -12.14
CA ILE A 164 -1.87 10.89 -12.09
C ILE A 164 -2.19 10.52 -10.63
N GLY A 165 -3.34 10.97 -10.12
CA GLY A 165 -3.82 10.68 -8.78
C GLY A 165 -4.36 9.26 -8.56
N GLU A 166 -4.12 8.36 -9.50
CA GLU A 166 -4.50 6.95 -9.43
C GLU A 166 -3.26 6.06 -9.34
N TRP A 167 -3.36 5.03 -8.50
CA TRP A 167 -2.40 3.96 -8.42
C TRP A 167 -3.10 2.60 -8.59
N VAL A 168 -2.79 1.91 -9.69
CA VAL A 168 -3.19 0.51 -9.89
C VAL A 168 -2.21 -0.40 -9.15
N VAL A 169 -2.67 -1.03 -8.08
CA VAL A 169 -1.82 -1.87 -7.24
C VAL A 169 -1.40 -3.12 -8.01
N GLY A 170 -0.09 -3.33 -8.13
CA GLY A 170 0.46 -4.51 -8.80
C GLY A 170 0.80 -4.33 -10.28
N GLN A 171 0.61 -3.14 -10.87
CA GLN A 171 0.83 -2.91 -12.31
C GLN A 171 2.29 -3.13 -12.71
N GLU A 172 3.24 -2.41 -12.12
CA GLU A 172 4.66 -2.58 -12.44
C GLU A 172 5.27 -3.86 -11.86
N LYS A 173 4.92 -4.16 -10.61
CA LYS A 173 5.40 -5.29 -9.82
C LYS A 173 4.29 -5.73 -8.87
N GLY A 174 4.16 -7.03 -8.65
CA GLY A 174 3.24 -7.58 -7.68
C GLY A 174 3.63 -7.25 -6.23
N LEU A 175 2.96 -7.90 -5.28
CA LEU A 175 3.22 -7.66 -3.86
C LEU A 175 4.60 -8.19 -3.45
N ASP A 176 5.25 -7.48 -2.54
CA ASP A 176 6.51 -7.86 -1.93
C ASP A 176 6.26 -8.66 -0.64
N ALA A 177 6.68 -9.93 -0.61
CA ALA A 177 6.75 -10.72 0.61
C ALA A 177 8.11 -10.48 1.28
N ARG A 178 8.10 -9.90 2.49
CA ARG A 178 9.31 -9.46 3.20
C ARG A 178 9.33 -9.92 4.65
N ASP A 179 10.52 -10.23 5.15
CA ASP A 179 10.81 -10.39 6.58
C ASP A 179 11.94 -9.43 7.01
N GLY A 180 11.94 -9.01 8.27
CA GLY A 180 12.98 -8.10 8.75
C GLY A 180 12.68 -7.37 10.03
N THR A 181 13.63 -6.49 10.37
CA THR A 181 13.58 -5.61 11.54
C THR A 181 12.67 -4.43 11.29
N LEU A 182 11.76 -4.18 12.24
CA LEU A 182 10.68 -3.22 12.07
C LEU A 182 11.05 -1.78 12.48
N TRP A 183 12.03 -1.61 13.37
CA TRP A 183 12.34 -0.34 14.02
C TRP A 183 13.59 0.38 13.48
N TYR A 184 14.48 -0.36 12.82
CA TYR A 184 15.82 0.14 12.43
C TYR A 184 16.06 0.08 10.93
N GLY A 185 14.99 -0.07 10.13
CA GLY A 185 15.10 -0.43 8.72
C GLY A 185 15.66 -1.83 8.54
N GLY A 186 16.01 -2.18 7.29
CA GLY A 186 16.57 -3.50 6.94
C GLY A 186 15.50 -4.52 6.52
N GLY A 187 15.83 -5.80 6.69
CA GLY A 187 15.05 -6.91 6.17
C GLY A 187 15.41 -7.30 4.75
N ARG A 188 14.78 -8.35 4.23
CA ARG A 188 15.01 -8.89 2.89
C ARG A 188 13.70 -9.17 2.18
N THR A 189 13.75 -9.09 0.85
CA THR A 189 12.69 -9.62 0.01
C THR A 189 12.81 -11.14 -0.02
N ILE A 190 11.74 -11.84 0.36
CA ILE A 190 11.63 -13.29 0.17
C ILE A 190 11.22 -13.57 -1.27
N MET A 191 10.22 -12.82 -1.77
CA MET A 191 9.75 -12.88 -3.15
C MET A 191 9.04 -11.57 -3.51
N THR A 192 9.19 -11.15 -4.77
CA THR A 192 8.36 -10.11 -5.39
C THR A 192 7.45 -10.79 -6.40
N GLY A 193 6.15 -10.50 -6.34
CA GLY A 193 5.18 -11.01 -7.30
C GLY A 193 5.35 -10.39 -8.69
N GLU A 194 4.77 -11.02 -9.70
CA GLU A 194 4.78 -10.51 -11.07
C GLU A 194 3.81 -9.33 -11.23
N GLY A 195 4.23 -8.32 -12.00
CA GLY A 195 3.35 -7.25 -12.49
C GLY A 195 2.54 -7.68 -13.71
N PHE A 196 1.78 -6.77 -14.30
CA PHE A 196 0.93 -7.03 -15.48
C PHE A 196 0.85 -5.84 -16.43
#